data_AF-A0A4R4UMJ7-F1
#
_entry.id   AF-A0A4R4UMJ7-F1
#
_cell.length_a   1.000
_cell.length_b   1.000
_cell.length_c   1.000
_cell.angle_alpha   90.00
_cell.angle_beta   90.00
_cell.angle_gamma   90.00
#
_symmetry.space_group_name_H-M   'P 1'
#
loop_
_entity.id
_entity.type
_entity.pdbx_description
1 polymer ?
#
loop_
_entity_poly.entity_id
_entity_poly.type
_entity_poly.pdbx_seq_one_letter_code
_entity_poly.pdbx_strand_id
1 'polypeptide(L)'
;MSDGFPDLPQAPPIDGGPRPPAAAYERFTRQAVLYLPVVRRGELLGHLWAAESNPKAAGFIRRIAAQAAGAEAADVWGRRLDDAHGRGVAAPDAIRRWAGAAEDPVGGAIPADAREHRAANLAALHELTNPGAPVTPGPLVQDGLYPDGTPADRSQDWGPLVSVRPPSYAQRTTGPVLFFPVTRDGAVLGYVWASLPEDGPQEGPQEGAGEAASYLRRTAAGRDGEIAAGLWEARLAHAFGEGVPAAEAVRRMRGTPEDRLAGGIAADAQEGRASTLDELDRLARA
;
A
#
# COMPACT_ATOMS: atom_id res chain seq x y z
N MET A 1 -0.66 -13.92 32.15
CA MET A 1 0.01 -13.15 31.10
C MET A 1 -0.82 -13.34 29.85
N SER A 2 -1.72 -12.39 29.57
CA SER A 2 -2.62 -12.40 28.41
C SER A 2 -2.18 -11.26 27.51
N ASP A 3 -1.22 -11.53 26.63
CA ASP A 3 -0.78 -10.59 25.60
C ASP A 3 -1.71 -10.71 24.39
N GLY A 4 -2.94 -10.23 24.56
CA GLY A 4 -3.86 -9.97 23.47
C GLY A 4 -4.02 -8.46 23.30
N PHE A 5 -3.95 -7.96 22.07
CA PHE A 5 -4.20 -6.56 21.76
C PHE A 5 -5.54 -6.10 22.38
N PRO A 6 -5.56 -5.00 23.17
CA PRO A 6 -6.80 -4.50 23.75
C PRO A 6 -7.74 -3.99 22.65
N ASP A 7 -9.03 -4.29 22.78
CA ASP A 7 -10.04 -3.74 21.87
C ASP A 7 -10.09 -2.22 22.03
N LEU A 8 -9.92 -1.50 20.91
CA LEU A 8 -10.25 -0.08 20.88
C LEU A 8 -11.75 0.08 21.20
N PRO A 9 -12.15 1.09 22.00
CA PRO A 9 -13.55 1.35 22.24
C PRO A 9 -14.25 1.64 20.91
N GLN A 10 -15.33 0.90 20.61
CA GLN A 10 -16.11 1.18 19.42
C GLN A 10 -16.65 2.61 19.49
N ALA A 11 -16.48 3.36 18.40
CA ALA A 11 -17.10 4.68 18.28
C ALA A 11 -18.61 4.55 18.49
N PRO A 12 -19.25 5.50 19.19
CA PRO A 12 -20.70 5.46 19.37
C PRO A 12 -21.39 5.43 18.00
N PRO A 13 -22.46 4.62 17.84
CA PRO A 13 -23.17 4.54 16.58
C PRO A 13 -23.72 5.93 16.19
N ILE A 14 -23.56 6.28 14.92
CA ILE A 14 -24.18 7.48 14.33
C ILE A 14 -25.62 7.11 13.97
N ASP A 15 -26.61 7.88 14.43
CA ASP A 15 -28.01 7.67 14.07
C ASP A 15 -28.20 7.71 12.54
N GLY A 16 -28.78 6.66 11.97
CA GLY A 16 -28.92 6.49 10.52
C GLY A 16 -27.62 6.15 9.78
N GLY A 17 -26.49 6.01 10.49
CA GLY A 17 -25.23 5.54 9.94
C GLY A 17 -25.27 4.06 9.54
N PRO A 18 -24.36 3.62 8.67
CA PRO A 18 -24.23 2.20 8.35
C PRO A 18 -23.97 1.42 9.64
N ARG A 19 -24.78 0.38 9.91
CA ARG A 19 -24.45 -0.56 10.99
C ARG A 19 -23.08 -1.17 10.67
N PRO A 20 -22.14 -1.18 11.63
CA PRO A 20 -20.93 -1.95 11.45
C PRO A 20 -21.30 -3.40 11.14
N PRO A 21 -20.55 -4.08 10.25
CA PRO A 21 -20.72 -5.52 10.08
C PRO A 21 -20.59 -6.21 11.45
N ALA A 22 -21.31 -7.33 11.61
CA ALA A 22 -21.20 -8.14 12.82
C ALA A 22 -19.72 -8.48 13.07
N ALA A 23 -19.30 -8.40 14.33
CA ALA A 23 -17.95 -8.76 14.69
C ALA A 23 -17.71 -10.24 14.33
N ALA A 24 -16.64 -10.49 13.59
CA ALA A 24 -16.16 -11.80 13.17
C ALA A 24 -14.64 -11.82 13.37
N TYR A 25 -14.02 -13.00 13.25
CA TYR A 25 -12.57 -13.05 13.26
C TYR A 25 -11.97 -12.19 12.14
N GLU A 26 -10.82 -11.58 12.43
CA GLU A 26 -9.98 -10.89 11.45
C GLU A 26 -9.54 -11.89 10.38
N ARG A 27 -9.91 -11.61 9.12
CA ARG A 27 -9.64 -12.51 7.98
C ARG A 27 -8.25 -12.32 7.38
N PHE A 28 -7.45 -11.44 7.95
CA PHE A 28 -6.11 -11.08 7.49
C PHE A 28 -5.18 -10.98 8.68
N THR A 29 -3.95 -11.44 8.49
CA THR A 29 -2.87 -11.32 9.48
C THR A 29 -1.53 -11.36 8.78
N ARG A 30 -0.57 -10.59 9.30
CA ARG A 30 0.85 -10.67 8.94
C ARG A 30 1.63 -11.57 9.89
N GLN A 31 1.01 -12.01 10.97
CA GLN A 31 1.61 -12.92 11.95
C GLN A 31 1.58 -14.36 11.44
N ALA A 32 2.39 -15.21 12.08
CA ALA A 32 2.42 -16.64 11.79
C ALA A 32 1.05 -17.27 12.00
N VAL A 33 0.70 -18.23 11.14
CA VAL A 33 -0.59 -18.92 11.17
C VAL A 33 -0.41 -20.42 11.39
N LEU A 34 -1.27 -20.97 12.22
CA LEU A 34 -1.51 -22.40 12.36
C LEU A 34 -2.58 -22.80 11.37
N TYR A 35 -2.43 -23.94 10.71
CA TYR A 35 -3.40 -24.40 9.72
C TYR A 35 -3.61 -25.91 9.71
N LEU A 36 -4.82 -26.30 9.31
CA LEU A 36 -5.29 -27.67 9.18
C LEU A 36 -5.91 -27.89 7.79
N PRO A 37 -5.67 -29.03 7.13
CA PRO A 37 -6.27 -29.33 5.85
C PRO A 37 -7.76 -29.63 6.00
N VAL A 38 -8.56 -29.11 5.07
CA VAL A 38 -9.96 -29.49 4.90
C VAL A 38 -10.08 -30.34 3.65
N VAL A 39 -10.56 -31.57 3.82
CA VAL A 39 -10.72 -32.53 2.73
C VAL A 39 -12.18 -32.96 2.58
N ARG A 40 -12.56 -33.30 1.35
CA ARG A 40 -13.86 -33.93 1.06
C ARG A 40 -13.63 -35.10 0.13
N ARG A 41 -14.01 -36.32 0.56
CA ARG A 41 -13.78 -37.56 -0.20
C ARG A 41 -12.32 -37.74 -0.64
N GLY A 42 -11.38 -37.32 0.21
CA GLY A 42 -9.94 -37.36 -0.05
C GLY A 42 -9.37 -36.22 -0.89
N GLU A 43 -10.20 -35.30 -1.40
CA GLU A 43 -9.74 -34.13 -2.14
C GLU A 43 -9.54 -32.92 -1.20
N LEU A 44 -8.38 -32.24 -1.31
CA LEU A 44 -8.10 -31.01 -0.57
C LEU A 44 -8.96 -29.86 -1.10
N LEU A 45 -9.84 -29.32 -0.25
CA LEU A 45 -10.67 -28.16 -0.54
C LEU A 45 -9.99 -26.84 -0.15
N GLY A 46 -9.07 -26.89 0.81
CA GLY A 46 -8.34 -25.72 1.30
C GLY A 46 -7.78 -25.93 2.71
N HIS A 47 -7.36 -24.84 3.33
CA HIS A 47 -6.81 -24.83 4.67
C HIS A 47 -7.61 -23.92 5.59
N LEU A 48 -8.04 -24.46 6.73
CA LEU A 48 -8.56 -23.68 7.84
C LEU A 48 -7.37 -23.18 8.66
N TRP A 49 -7.38 -21.90 9.05
CA TRP A 49 -6.24 -21.29 9.73
C TRP A 49 -6.64 -20.36 10.86
N ALA A 50 -5.72 -20.17 11.79
CA ALA A 50 -5.79 -19.22 12.90
C ALA A 50 -4.40 -18.59 13.11
N ALA A 51 -4.35 -17.31 13.47
CA ALA A 51 -3.08 -16.70 13.85
C ALA A 51 -2.57 -17.30 15.16
N GLU A 52 -1.25 -17.48 15.26
CA GLU A 52 -0.60 -18.05 16.44
C GLU A 52 -0.64 -17.08 17.63
N SER A 53 -0.41 -15.79 17.37
CA SER A 53 -0.31 -14.74 18.39
C SER A 53 -1.52 -13.81 18.46
N ASN A 54 -2.42 -13.83 17.48
CA ASN A 54 -3.64 -13.03 17.48
C ASN A 54 -4.88 -13.94 17.66
N PRO A 55 -5.47 -14.01 18.87
CA PRO A 55 -6.60 -14.92 19.14
C PRO A 55 -7.89 -14.51 18.41
N LYS A 56 -7.90 -13.36 17.73
CA LYS A 56 -9.02 -12.83 16.97
C LYS A 56 -8.87 -13.01 15.46
N ALA A 57 -7.78 -13.60 14.96
CA ALA A 57 -7.58 -13.79 13.53
C ALA A 57 -7.71 -15.27 13.12
N ALA A 58 -8.65 -15.55 12.21
CA ALA A 58 -8.91 -16.86 11.65
C ALA A 58 -9.62 -16.76 10.31
N GLY A 59 -9.51 -17.82 9.51
CA GLY A 59 -10.19 -17.88 8.23
C GLY A 59 -10.03 -19.22 7.53
N PHE A 60 -10.46 -19.24 6.28
CA PHE A 60 -10.31 -20.37 5.39
C PHE A 60 -9.70 -19.91 4.06
N ILE A 61 -8.57 -20.49 3.69
CA ILE A 61 -8.00 -20.31 2.35
C ILE A 61 -8.50 -21.46 1.48
N ARG A 62 -9.40 -21.16 0.55
CA ARG A 62 -9.86 -22.13 -0.44
C ARG A 62 -8.74 -22.47 -1.43
N ARG A 63 -8.73 -23.72 -1.87
CA ARG A 63 -7.94 -24.16 -3.02
C ARG A 63 -8.68 -23.80 -4.31
N ILE A 64 -8.11 -22.92 -5.13
CA ILE A 64 -8.71 -22.44 -6.39
C ILE A 64 -8.92 -23.60 -7.36
N ALA A 65 -7.99 -24.56 -7.39
CA ALA A 65 -8.11 -25.75 -8.22
C ALA A 65 -9.32 -26.64 -7.87
N ALA A 66 -9.87 -26.54 -6.65
CA ALA A 66 -11.10 -27.24 -6.25
C ALA A 66 -12.39 -26.52 -6.75
N GLN A 67 -12.27 -25.39 -7.46
CA GLN A 67 -13.36 -24.70 -8.14
C GLN A 67 -14.57 -24.44 -7.23
N ALA A 68 -15.78 -24.83 -7.66
CA ALA A 68 -17.03 -24.65 -6.92
C ALA A 68 -16.99 -25.31 -5.54
N ALA A 69 -16.38 -26.50 -5.42
CA ALA A 69 -16.25 -27.20 -4.14
C ALA A 69 -15.47 -26.39 -3.09
N GLY A 70 -14.38 -25.73 -3.52
CA GLY A 70 -13.61 -24.85 -2.65
C GLY A 70 -14.37 -23.59 -2.24
N ALA A 71 -15.23 -23.05 -3.11
CA ALA A 71 -16.09 -21.90 -2.78
C ALA A 71 -17.19 -22.28 -1.79
N GLU A 72 -17.91 -23.37 -2.04
CA GLU A 72 -18.95 -23.88 -1.14
C GLU A 72 -18.40 -24.23 0.25
N ALA A 73 -17.21 -24.83 0.30
CA ALA A 73 -16.54 -25.09 1.56
C ALA A 73 -16.17 -23.80 2.30
N ALA A 74 -15.73 -22.77 1.59
CA ALA A 74 -15.45 -21.47 2.22
C ALA A 74 -16.70 -20.88 2.91
N ASP A 75 -17.89 -21.05 2.34
CA ASP A 75 -19.14 -20.60 2.97
C ASP A 75 -19.52 -21.42 4.21
N VAL A 76 -19.26 -22.73 4.19
CA VAL A 76 -19.50 -23.59 5.37
C VAL A 76 -18.53 -23.25 6.50
N TRP A 77 -17.23 -23.16 6.20
CA TRP A 77 -16.21 -22.84 7.21
C TRP A 77 -16.31 -21.41 7.71
N GLY A 78 -16.66 -20.45 6.83
CA GLY A 78 -16.94 -19.07 7.22
C GLY A 78 -18.04 -19.01 8.29
N ARG A 79 -19.18 -19.67 8.06
CA ARG A 79 -20.27 -19.72 9.06
C ARG A 79 -19.87 -20.40 10.37
N ARG A 80 -19.06 -21.46 10.31
CA ARG A 80 -18.56 -22.15 11.52
C ARG A 80 -17.62 -21.26 12.34
N LEU A 81 -16.79 -20.47 11.66
CA LEU A 81 -15.91 -19.48 12.28
C LEU A 81 -16.72 -18.31 12.86
N ASP A 82 -17.71 -17.78 12.14
CA ASP A 82 -18.59 -16.72 12.64
C ASP A 82 -19.35 -17.17 13.91
N ASP A 83 -19.84 -18.41 13.92
CA ASP A 83 -20.51 -19.02 15.08
C ASP A 83 -19.54 -19.29 16.26
N ALA A 84 -18.28 -19.64 16.00
CA ALA A 84 -17.25 -19.75 17.04
C ALA A 84 -16.90 -18.37 17.63
N HIS A 85 -16.75 -17.37 16.77
CA HIS A 85 -16.52 -15.98 17.18
C HIS A 85 -17.68 -15.44 18.01
N GLY A 86 -18.94 -15.67 17.59
CA GLY A 86 -20.13 -15.27 18.33
C GLY A 86 -20.25 -15.88 19.73
N ARG A 87 -19.55 -16.99 20.00
CA ARG A 87 -19.42 -17.60 21.33
C ARG A 87 -18.17 -17.18 22.10
N GLY A 88 -17.35 -16.28 21.56
CA GLY A 88 -16.10 -15.82 22.18
C GLY A 88 -15.00 -16.89 22.23
N VAL A 89 -15.03 -17.87 21.32
CA VAL A 89 -13.96 -18.88 21.24
C VAL A 89 -12.69 -18.24 20.67
N ALA A 90 -11.51 -18.58 21.18
CA ALA A 90 -10.25 -18.12 20.59
C ALA A 90 -10.03 -18.80 19.22
N ALA A 91 -9.46 -18.06 18.26
CA ALA A 91 -9.25 -18.54 16.89
C ALA A 91 -8.56 -19.91 16.78
N PRO A 92 -7.43 -20.20 17.49
CA PRO A 92 -6.81 -21.53 17.46
C PRO A 92 -7.73 -22.65 17.95
N ASP A 93 -8.51 -22.40 19.00
CA ASP A 93 -9.44 -23.40 19.55
C ASP A 93 -10.63 -23.63 18.61
N ALA A 94 -11.07 -22.58 17.91
CA ALA A 94 -12.15 -22.64 16.93
C ALA A 94 -11.81 -23.55 15.74
N ILE A 95 -10.53 -23.59 15.30
CA ILE A 95 -10.10 -24.48 14.21
C ILE A 95 -9.83 -25.91 14.71
N ARG A 96 -9.20 -26.07 15.88
CA ARG A 96 -8.79 -27.37 16.44
C ARG A 96 -9.96 -28.27 16.81
N ARG A 97 -11.06 -27.69 17.30
CA ARG A 97 -12.24 -28.46 17.73
C ARG A 97 -12.89 -29.30 16.63
N TRP A 98 -12.62 -28.98 15.36
CA TRP A 98 -13.20 -29.66 14.21
C TRP A 98 -12.34 -30.83 13.69
N ALA A 99 -11.13 -31.02 14.24
CA ALA A 99 -10.30 -32.17 13.92
C ALA A 99 -11.02 -33.47 14.29
N GLY A 100 -11.18 -34.37 13.31
CA GLY A 100 -11.87 -35.65 13.48
C GLY A 100 -13.40 -35.58 13.53
N ALA A 101 -13.99 -34.41 13.30
CA ALA A 101 -15.44 -34.30 13.12
C ALA A 101 -15.90 -35.03 11.85
N ALA A 102 -17.16 -35.50 11.83
CA ALA A 102 -17.73 -36.16 10.67
C ALA A 102 -17.69 -35.26 9.42
N GLU A 103 -17.45 -35.87 8.25
CA GLU A 103 -17.41 -35.16 6.96
C GLU A 103 -18.75 -34.48 6.66
N ASP A 104 -18.70 -33.16 6.45
CA ASP A 104 -19.83 -32.40 5.94
C ASP A 104 -19.93 -32.61 4.43
N PRO A 105 -21.13 -32.92 3.89
CA PRO A 105 -21.30 -33.22 2.48
C PRO A 105 -20.90 -32.07 1.55
N VAL A 106 -20.90 -30.82 2.05
CA VAL A 106 -20.51 -29.62 1.32
C VAL A 106 -19.14 -29.16 1.78
N GLY A 107 -18.97 -28.92 3.08
CA GLY A 107 -17.76 -28.31 3.66
C GLY A 107 -16.57 -29.26 3.86
N GLY A 108 -16.76 -30.56 3.72
CA GLY A 108 -15.74 -31.56 4.04
C GLY A 108 -15.49 -31.67 5.55
N ALA A 109 -14.35 -32.24 5.92
CA ALA A 109 -13.88 -32.37 7.29
C ALA A 109 -12.37 -32.14 7.40
N ILE A 110 -11.93 -31.95 8.64
CA ILE A 110 -10.52 -32.04 9.01
C ILE A 110 -10.28 -33.50 9.45
N PRO A 111 -9.38 -34.26 8.78
CA PRO A 111 -9.09 -35.64 9.16
C PRO A 111 -8.70 -35.79 10.64
N ALA A 112 -9.06 -36.91 11.26
CA ALA A 112 -8.76 -37.15 12.68
C ALA A 112 -7.25 -37.25 12.98
N ASP A 113 -6.46 -37.68 11.98
CA ASP A 113 -5.01 -37.79 12.02
C ASP A 113 -4.31 -36.56 11.43
N ALA A 114 -5.06 -35.53 11.02
CA ALA A 114 -4.49 -34.31 10.49
C ALA A 114 -3.60 -33.64 11.54
N ARG A 115 -2.36 -33.35 11.15
CA ARG A 115 -1.42 -32.59 11.97
C ARG A 115 -1.67 -31.11 11.77
N GLU A 116 -1.59 -30.36 12.87
CA GLU A 116 -1.50 -28.91 12.78
C GLU A 116 -0.14 -28.52 12.21
N HIS A 117 -0.16 -27.64 11.21
CA HIS A 117 1.03 -27.13 10.56
C HIS A 117 1.15 -25.62 10.77
N ARG A 118 2.33 -25.06 10.48
CA ARG A 118 2.64 -23.65 10.68
C ARG A 118 3.12 -23.03 9.38
N ALA A 119 2.65 -21.82 9.08
CA ALA A 119 3.19 -20.97 8.02
C ALA A 119 3.64 -19.62 8.60
N ALA A 120 4.63 -18.98 7.98
CA ALA A 120 5.22 -17.74 8.48
C ALA A 120 4.22 -16.57 8.53
N ASN A 121 3.23 -16.58 7.64
CA ASN A 121 2.10 -15.64 7.59
C ASN A 121 1.01 -16.16 6.65
N LEU A 122 -0.08 -15.41 6.53
CA LEU A 122 -1.20 -15.77 5.66
C LEU A 122 -0.83 -15.81 4.17
N ALA A 123 0.09 -14.96 3.72
CA ALA A 123 0.56 -14.96 2.33
C ALA A 123 1.35 -16.25 2.02
N ALA A 124 2.18 -16.72 2.94
CA ALA A 124 2.89 -17.99 2.81
C ALA A 124 1.91 -19.20 2.76
N LEU A 125 0.84 -19.17 3.55
CA LEU A 125 -0.22 -20.18 3.46
C LEU A 125 -0.99 -20.10 2.14
N HIS A 126 -1.24 -18.90 1.63
CA HIS A 126 -1.87 -18.72 0.32
C HIS A 126 -1.02 -19.33 -0.79
N GLU A 127 0.28 -19.02 -0.84
CA GLU A 127 1.21 -19.59 -1.84
C GLU A 127 1.28 -21.12 -1.73
N LEU A 128 1.31 -21.67 -0.52
CA LEU A 128 1.25 -23.12 -0.30
C LEU A 128 -0.04 -23.74 -0.85
N THR A 129 -1.18 -23.07 -0.67
CA THR A 129 -2.49 -23.59 -1.07
C THR A 129 -2.76 -23.39 -2.56
N ASN A 130 -2.27 -22.28 -3.12
CA ASN A 130 -2.51 -21.83 -4.49
C ASN A 130 -1.22 -21.25 -5.10
N PRO A 131 -0.24 -22.10 -5.48
CA PRO A 131 1.04 -21.63 -5.99
C PRO A 131 0.88 -20.73 -7.23
N GLY A 132 1.54 -19.57 -7.23
CA GLY A 132 1.50 -18.59 -8.31
C GLY A 132 0.17 -17.84 -8.51
N ALA A 133 -0.82 -18.06 -7.65
CA ALA A 133 -2.07 -17.31 -7.70
C ALA A 133 -1.92 -15.92 -7.04
N PRO A 134 -2.55 -14.88 -7.57
CA PRO A 134 -2.49 -13.54 -6.99
C PRO A 134 -3.07 -13.54 -5.56
N VAL A 135 -2.34 -12.92 -4.63
CA VAL A 135 -2.78 -12.74 -3.24
C VAL A 135 -3.61 -11.47 -3.15
N THR A 136 -4.81 -11.55 -2.58
CA THR A 136 -5.58 -10.35 -2.25
C THR A 136 -4.87 -9.59 -1.12
N PRO A 137 -4.44 -8.33 -1.33
CA PRO A 137 -3.85 -7.55 -0.26
C PRO A 137 -4.90 -7.32 0.83
N GLY A 138 -4.51 -7.58 2.08
CA GLY A 138 -5.35 -7.29 3.24
C GLY A 138 -5.48 -5.79 3.50
N PRO A 139 -6.27 -5.40 4.51
CA PRO A 139 -6.40 -4.00 4.91
C PRO A 139 -5.04 -3.41 5.32
N LEU A 140 -4.94 -2.07 5.28
CA LEU A 140 -3.71 -1.35 5.64
C LEU A 140 -3.27 -1.69 7.07
N VAL A 141 -4.22 -1.70 8.00
CA VAL A 141 -4.01 -2.12 9.40
C VAL A 141 -4.38 -3.59 9.54
N GLN A 142 -3.44 -4.40 10.04
CA GLN A 142 -3.63 -5.82 10.38
C GLN A 142 -2.92 -6.08 11.69
N ASP A 143 -3.50 -6.91 12.56
CA ASP A 143 -2.93 -7.22 13.88
C ASP A 143 -2.64 -5.96 14.71
N GLY A 144 -3.44 -4.91 14.52
CA GLY A 144 -3.24 -3.61 15.17
C GLY A 144 -2.04 -2.80 14.65
N LEU A 145 -1.41 -3.17 13.54
CA LEU A 145 -0.17 -2.57 13.02
C LEU A 145 -0.30 -2.11 11.55
N TYR A 146 0.36 -1.01 11.23
CA TYR A 146 0.69 -0.61 9.85
C TYR A 146 1.76 -1.54 9.25
N PRO A 147 1.96 -1.53 7.91
CA PRO A 147 2.95 -2.39 7.27
C PRO A 147 4.40 -2.18 7.75
N ASP A 148 4.72 -0.99 8.27
CA ASP A 148 6.03 -0.64 8.82
C ASP A 148 6.21 -1.07 10.29
N GLY A 149 5.20 -1.73 10.89
CA GLY A 149 5.19 -2.14 12.29
C GLY A 149 4.74 -1.05 13.26
N THR A 150 4.36 0.13 12.78
CA THR A 150 3.81 1.19 13.61
C THR A 150 2.44 0.77 14.15
N PRO A 151 2.16 0.88 15.46
CA PRO A 151 0.83 0.62 16.02
C PRO A 151 -0.25 1.50 15.38
N ALA A 152 -1.42 0.95 15.10
CA ALA A 152 -2.57 1.74 14.66
C ALA A 152 -3.16 2.59 15.80
N ASP A 153 -3.00 2.11 17.04
CA ASP A 153 -3.37 2.83 18.25
C ASP A 153 -2.33 3.91 18.57
N ARG A 154 -2.77 5.18 18.53
CA ARG A 154 -1.94 6.35 18.79
C ARG A 154 -1.41 6.44 20.21
N SER A 155 -2.06 5.76 21.15
CA SER A 155 -1.60 5.72 22.54
C SER A 155 -0.35 4.85 22.72
N GLN A 156 -0.03 4.00 21.74
CA GLN A 156 1.13 3.11 21.74
C GLN A 156 2.35 3.79 21.09
N ASP A 157 2.75 4.94 21.65
CA ASP A 157 4.04 5.58 21.41
C ASP A 157 4.38 5.92 19.95
N TRP A 158 3.47 6.59 19.23
CA TRP A 158 3.72 7.13 17.88
C TRP A 158 4.90 8.13 17.79
N GLY A 159 5.46 8.55 18.92
CA GLY A 159 6.47 9.60 18.97
C GLY A 159 5.91 10.97 18.55
N PRO A 160 6.77 11.99 18.43
CA PRO A 160 6.36 13.31 17.95
C PRO A 160 5.96 13.24 16.46
N LEU A 161 4.90 13.96 16.09
CA LEU A 161 4.52 14.13 14.69
C LEU A 161 5.66 14.81 13.93
N VAL A 162 6.20 14.13 12.92
CA VAL A 162 7.20 14.67 12.01
C VAL A 162 6.60 14.80 10.61
N SER A 163 6.79 15.97 9.98
CA SER A 163 6.48 16.15 8.57
C SER A 163 7.68 15.69 7.76
N VAL A 164 7.57 14.51 7.13
CA VAL A 164 8.59 13.99 6.23
C VAL A 164 8.21 14.32 4.79
N ARG A 165 9.15 14.90 4.03
CA ARG A 165 8.99 15.04 2.58
C ARG A 165 9.18 13.64 1.97
N PRO A 166 8.27 13.19 1.08
CA PRO A 166 8.49 11.95 0.34
C PRO A 166 9.85 11.98 -0.37
N PRO A 167 10.56 10.83 -0.48
CA PRO A 167 11.74 10.74 -1.33
C PRO A 167 11.44 11.27 -2.74
N SER A 168 12.37 12.04 -3.29
CA SER A 168 12.25 12.65 -4.61
C SER A 168 13.64 12.91 -5.20
N TYR A 169 13.69 13.37 -6.45
CA TYR A 169 14.91 13.77 -7.12
C TYR A 169 15.69 14.84 -6.34
N ALA A 170 16.99 14.95 -6.63
CA ALA A 170 17.80 16.04 -6.08
C ALA A 170 17.22 17.41 -6.48
N GLN A 171 17.28 18.39 -5.59
CA GLN A 171 16.72 19.72 -5.86
C GLN A 171 17.73 20.69 -6.48
N ARG A 172 18.97 20.25 -6.70
CA ARG A 172 20.06 21.06 -7.21
C ARG A 172 20.86 20.27 -8.23
N THR A 173 21.36 20.97 -9.24
CA THR A 173 22.33 20.48 -10.20
C THR A 173 23.18 21.64 -10.69
N THR A 174 24.42 21.36 -11.03
CA THR A 174 25.32 22.30 -11.73
C THR A 174 25.28 22.10 -13.24
N GLY A 175 24.70 20.99 -13.71
CA GLY A 175 24.62 20.63 -15.12
C GLY A 175 23.45 21.30 -15.85
N PRO A 176 23.34 21.04 -17.17
CA PRO A 176 22.27 21.57 -17.99
C PRO A 176 20.91 21.03 -17.56
N VAL A 177 19.88 21.85 -17.72
CA VAL A 177 18.50 21.51 -17.37
C VAL A 177 17.56 21.69 -18.55
N LEU A 178 16.55 20.83 -18.63
CA LEU A 178 15.36 21.06 -19.44
C LEU A 178 14.24 21.60 -18.56
N PHE A 179 13.33 22.39 -19.11
CA PHE A 179 12.18 22.90 -18.36
C PHE A 179 10.94 23.14 -19.22
N PHE A 180 9.77 23.15 -18.57
CA PHE A 180 8.50 23.62 -19.15
C PHE A 180 7.89 24.73 -18.30
N PRO A 181 7.26 25.75 -18.93
CA PRO A 181 6.49 26.75 -18.20
C PRO A 181 5.21 26.13 -17.64
N VAL A 182 4.95 26.41 -16.37
CA VAL A 182 3.66 26.15 -15.73
C VAL A 182 2.81 27.40 -15.87
N THR A 183 1.63 27.27 -16.47
CA THR A 183 0.74 28.40 -16.73
C THR A 183 -0.61 28.23 -16.05
N ARG A 184 -1.22 29.33 -15.64
CA ARG A 184 -2.63 29.42 -15.24
C ARG A 184 -3.24 30.69 -15.80
N ASP A 185 -4.38 30.59 -16.48
CA ASP A 185 -5.03 31.72 -17.16
C ASP A 185 -4.05 32.53 -18.06
N GLY A 186 -3.10 31.83 -18.71
CA GLY A 186 -2.06 32.44 -19.55
C GLY A 186 -0.88 33.08 -18.81
N ALA A 187 -0.91 33.16 -17.47
CA ALA A 187 0.20 33.66 -16.66
C ALA A 187 1.17 32.52 -16.29
N VAL A 188 2.48 32.74 -16.43
CA VAL A 188 3.52 31.78 -16.02
C VAL A 188 3.73 31.85 -14.51
N LEU A 189 3.41 30.76 -13.81
CA LEU A 189 3.56 30.61 -12.36
C LEU A 189 4.99 30.19 -11.96
N GLY A 190 5.67 29.46 -12.84
CA GLY A 190 7.00 28.91 -12.62
C GLY A 190 7.40 27.92 -13.70
N TYR A 191 8.40 27.11 -13.41
CA TYR A 191 8.97 26.13 -14.34
C TYR A 191 9.16 24.79 -13.64
N VAL A 192 8.68 23.71 -14.25
CA VAL A 192 9.09 22.35 -13.86
C VAL A 192 10.33 22.01 -14.67
N TRP A 193 11.40 21.56 -14.00
CA TRP A 193 12.70 21.35 -14.62
C TRP A 193 13.36 20.05 -14.16
N ALA A 194 14.26 19.52 -14.97
CA ALA A 194 15.10 18.37 -14.65
C ALA A 194 16.51 18.52 -15.22
N SER A 195 17.51 17.97 -14.52
CA SER A 195 18.87 17.81 -15.04
C SER A 195 18.86 16.91 -16.26
N LEU A 196 19.61 17.30 -17.28
CA LEU A 196 19.93 16.42 -18.39
C LEU A 196 21.10 15.51 -17.98
N PRO A 197 21.15 14.26 -18.48
CA PRO A 197 22.30 13.40 -18.28
C PRO A 197 23.56 14.06 -18.85
N GLU A 198 24.68 13.97 -18.14
CA GLU A 198 25.97 14.40 -18.65
C GLU A 198 26.46 13.42 -19.72
N ASP A 199 26.92 13.94 -20.85
CA ASP A 199 27.56 13.12 -21.89
C ASP A 199 28.99 12.77 -21.44
N GLY A 200 29.18 11.56 -20.89
CA GLY A 200 30.50 11.03 -20.57
C GLY A 200 30.48 9.84 -19.61
N PRO A 201 31.51 8.98 -19.61
CA PRO A 201 31.63 7.91 -18.63
C PRO A 201 31.78 8.51 -17.22
N GLN A 202 30.81 8.25 -16.34
CA GLN A 202 30.90 8.58 -14.92
C GLN A 202 31.84 7.58 -14.24
N GLU A 203 33.10 7.97 -14.02
CA GLU A 203 34.03 7.20 -13.20
C GLU A 203 33.83 7.53 -11.71
N GLY A 204 33.21 6.60 -10.99
CA GLY A 204 33.20 6.56 -9.52
C GLY A 204 31.83 6.83 -8.87
N PRO A 205 31.59 6.27 -7.67
CA PRO A 205 30.36 6.54 -6.92
C PRO A 205 30.41 7.96 -6.34
N GLN A 206 29.74 8.90 -7.00
CA GLN A 206 29.43 10.19 -6.38
C GLN A 206 28.16 10.05 -5.53
N GLU A 207 28.35 9.90 -4.22
CA GLU A 207 27.30 10.19 -3.25
C GLU A 207 26.89 11.67 -3.43
N GLY A 208 25.71 11.90 -4.03
CA GLY A 208 25.14 13.23 -4.22
C GLY A 208 24.86 13.66 -5.67
N ALA A 209 25.28 12.90 -6.68
CA ALA A 209 24.97 13.15 -8.09
C ALA A 209 23.78 12.30 -8.59
N GLY A 210 22.72 12.22 -7.78
CA GLY A 210 21.45 11.68 -8.25
C GLY A 210 20.83 12.66 -9.26
N GLU A 211 20.06 12.13 -10.21
CA GLU A 211 19.29 12.97 -11.13
C GLU A 211 18.47 14.01 -10.36
N ALA A 212 18.43 15.23 -10.87
CA ALA A 212 17.79 16.36 -10.23
C ALA A 212 16.52 16.77 -10.97
N ALA A 213 15.46 17.08 -10.23
CA ALA A 213 14.25 17.69 -10.77
C ALA A 213 13.51 18.42 -9.67
N SER A 214 12.92 19.57 -10.02
CA SER A 214 12.10 20.34 -9.09
C SER A 214 11.17 21.29 -9.84
N TYR A 215 10.38 22.02 -9.06
CA TYR A 215 9.64 23.17 -9.51
C TYR A 215 10.36 24.46 -9.07
N LEU A 216 10.55 25.38 -10.00
CA LEU A 216 11.12 26.69 -9.76
C LEU A 216 10.06 27.76 -9.95
N ARG A 217 9.63 28.39 -8.85
CA ARG A 217 8.61 29.45 -8.90
C ARG A 217 9.12 30.68 -9.66
N ARG A 218 8.23 31.34 -10.40
CA ARG A 218 8.49 32.66 -10.97
C ARG A 218 8.25 33.73 -9.91
N THR A 219 9.18 34.68 -9.78
CA THR A 219 9.08 35.76 -8.76
C THR A 219 7.86 36.65 -9.01
N ALA A 220 7.58 36.98 -10.28
CA ALA A 220 6.42 37.79 -10.66
C ALA A 220 5.06 37.13 -10.34
N ALA A 221 5.02 35.80 -10.17
CA ALA A 221 3.79 35.08 -9.82
C ALA A 221 3.48 35.11 -8.31
N GLY A 222 4.38 35.64 -7.48
CA GLY A 222 4.16 35.83 -6.04
C GLY A 222 3.64 34.57 -5.34
N ARG A 223 2.53 34.72 -4.61
CA ARG A 223 1.92 33.63 -3.82
C ARG A 223 1.35 32.52 -4.68
N ASP A 224 0.89 32.82 -5.90
CA ASP A 224 0.36 31.81 -6.81
C ASP A 224 1.44 30.84 -7.27
N GLY A 225 2.63 31.37 -7.58
CA GLY A 225 3.80 30.54 -7.90
C GLY A 225 4.21 29.62 -6.75
N GLU A 226 4.07 30.07 -5.49
CA GLU A 226 4.35 29.25 -4.31
C GLU A 226 3.29 28.17 -4.08
N ILE A 227 2.00 28.52 -4.19
CA ILE A 227 0.89 27.55 -4.04
C ILE A 227 1.01 26.45 -5.09
N ALA A 228 1.43 26.79 -6.30
CA ALA A 228 1.54 25.81 -7.38
C ALA A 228 2.60 24.74 -7.12
N ALA A 229 3.66 25.04 -6.36
CA ALA A 229 4.78 24.13 -6.13
C ALA A 229 4.36 22.76 -5.58
N GLY A 230 3.39 22.74 -4.65
CA GLY A 230 3.03 21.52 -3.93
C GLY A 230 2.61 20.35 -4.83
N LEU A 231 1.75 20.61 -5.82
CA LEU A 231 1.27 19.53 -6.71
C LEU A 231 2.35 19.08 -7.71
N TRP A 232 3.21 19.99 -8.17
CA TRP A 232 4.33 19.64 -9.05
C TRP A 232 5.40 18.84 -8.31
N GLU A 233 5.76 19.22 -7.09
CA GLU A 233 6.66 18.44 -6.23
C GLU A 233 6.09 17.05 -5.94
N ALA A 234 4.78 16.93 -5.69
CA ALA A 234 4.13 15.63 -5.47
C ALA A 234 4.16 14.73 -6.73
N ARG A 235 3.94 15.30 -7.92
CA ARG A 235 4.05 14.56 -9.20
C ARG A 235 5.47 14.06 -9.44
N LEU A 236 6.48 14.88 -9.13
CA LEU A 236 7.89 14.48 -9.23
C LEU A 236 8.24 13.37 -8.23
N ALA A 237 7.80 13.48 -6.97
CA ALA A 237 8.01 12.44 -5.97
C ALA A 237 7.35 11.11 -6.36
N HIS A 238 6.17 11.16 -6.99
CA HIS A 238 5.51 9.97 -7.53
C HIS A 238 6.34 9.32 -8.63
N ALA A 239 6.80 10.09 -9.63
CA ALA A 239 7.65 9.58 -10.70
C ALA A 239 8.98 9.01 -10.18
N PHE A 240 9.56 9.64 -9.15
CA PHE A 240 10.74 9.12 -8.46
C PHE A 240 10.46 7.76 -7.79
N GLY A 241 9.32 7.62 -7.10
CA GLY A 241 8.90 6.36 -6.50
C GLY A 241 8.64 5.23 -7.52
N GLU A 242 8.29 5.58 -8.76
CA GLU A 242 8.20 4.65 -9.89
C GLU A 242 9.55 4.34 -10.55
N GLY A 243 10.64 4.98 -10.12
CA GLY A 243 11.98 4.82 -10.70
C GLY A 243 12.14 5.46 -12.07
N VAL A 244 11.32 6.46 -12.42
CA VAL A 244 11.39 7.16 -13.70
C VAL A 244 12.60 8.12 -13.70
N PRO A 245 13.38 8.23 -14.78
CA PRO A 245 14.43 9.23 -14.86
C PRO A 245 13.88 10.67 -14.83
N ALA A 246 14.57 11.60 -14.17
CA ALA A 246 14.15 12.99 -13.94
C ALA A 246 13.72 13.72 -15.23
N ALA A 247 14.57 13.65 -16.26
CA ALA A 247 14.29 14.28 -17.55
C ALA A 247 13.06 13.69 -18.24
N GLU A 248 12.83 12.38 -18.09
CA GLU A 248 11.64 11.72 -18.61
C GLU A 248 10.41 12.10 -17.80
N ALA A 249 10.50 12.14 -16.47
CA ALA A 249 9.41 12.53 -15.58
C ALA A 249 8.88 13.93 -15.93
N VAL A 250 9.76 14.91 -16.13
CA VAL A 250 9.37 16.28 -16.53
C VAL A 250 8.76 16.31 -17.92
N ARG A 251 9.26 15.52 -18.89
CA ARG A 251 8.65 15.42 -20.23
C ARG A 251 7.26 14.80 -20.21
N ARG A 252 7.01 13.80 -19.36
CA ARG A 252 5.69 13.18 -19.16
C ARG A 252 4.66 14.18 -18.60
N MET A 253 5.10 15.25 -17.95
CA MET A 253 4.20 16.30 -17.42
C MET A 253 3.71 17.29 -18.49
N ARG A 254 4.28 17.27 -19.70
CA ARG A 254 3.76 18.08 -20.81
C ARG A 254 2.33 17.64 -21.15
N GLY A 255 1.42 18.61 -21.33
CA GLY A 255 0.00 18.34 -21.55
C GLY A 255 -0.81 18.10 -20.27
N THR A 256 -0.21 18.28 -19.08
CA THR A 256 -0.96 18.25 -17.82
C THR A 256 -2.02 19.36 -17.83
N PRO A 257 -3.33 19.04 -17.70
CA PRO A 257 -4.40 20.04 -17.70
C PRO A 257 -4.21 21.08 -16.60
N GLU A 258 -4.74 22.28 -16.85
CA GLU A 258 -4.69 23.36 -15.88
C GLU A 258 -5.47 23.02 -14.61
N ASP A 259 -4.78 23.02 -13.46
CA ASP A 259 -5.39 22.94 -12.14
C ASP A 259 -5.55 24.35 -11.53
N ARG A 260 -6.64 24.57 -10.80
CA ARG A 260 -6.98 25.88 -10.20
C ARG A 260 -5.89 26.41 -9.26
N LEU A 261 -5.13 25.54 -8.59
CA LEU A 261 -4.05 25.92 -7.68
C LEU A 261 -2.69 25.80 -8.33
N ALA A 262 -2.46 24.75 -9.11
CA ALA A 262 -1.14 24.42 -9.63
C ALA A 262 -0.84 24.88 -11.05
N GLY A 263 -1.85 25.36 -11.78
CA GLY A 263 -1.73 25.57 -13.22
C GLY A 263 -1.57 24.26 -13.98
N GLY A 264 -1.18 24.35 -15.25
CA GLY A 264 -0.92 23.23 -16.14
C GLY A 264 0.31 23.46 -17.00
N ILE A 265 0.68 22.46 -17.79
CA ILE A 265 1.69 22.58 -18.85
C ILE A 265 0.97 22.29 -20.15
N ALA A 266 0.94 23.26 -21.07
CA ALA A 266 0.26 23.09 -22.35
C ALA A 266 0.81 21.89 -23.14
N ALA A 267 -0.05 21.23 -23.92
CA ALA A 267 0.34 20.05 -24.71
C ALA A 267 1.40 20.39 -25.78
N ASP A 268 1.35 21.61 -26.29
CA ASP A 268 2.28 22.19 -27.26
C ASP A 268 3.39 23.03 -26.61
N ALA A 269 3.51 23.00 -25.27
CA ALA A 269 4.55 23.71 -24.55
C ALA A 269 5.94 23.29 -25.07
N GLN A 270 6.72 24.29 -25.46
CA GLN A 270 8.07 24.09 -25.97
C GLN A 270 9.02 23.69 -24.83
N GLU A 271 9.91 22.74 -25.10
CA GLU A 271 10.97 22.36 -24.17
C GLU A 271 12.00 23.49 -24.12
N GLY A 272 12.08 24.16 -22.98
CA GLY A 272 13.15 25.10 -22.68
C GLY A 272 14.41 24.36 -22.26
N ARG A 273 15.56 24.96 -22.52
CA ARG A 273 16.87 24.48 -22.03
C ARG A 273 17.65 25.62 -21.42
N ALA A 274 18.36 25.33 -20.35
CA ALA A 274 19.32 26.21 -19.74
C ALA A 274 20.61 25.43 -19.46
N SER A 275 21.74 26.11 -19.56
CA SER A 275 23.06 25.49 -19.37
C SER A 275 23.31 25.13 -17.91
N THR A 276 22.62 25.82 -16.98
CA THR A 276 22.65 25.56 -15.54
C THR A 276 21.31 25.90 -14.90
N LEU A 277 21.08 25.40 -13.68
CA LEU A 277 19.92 25.81 -12.88
C LEU A 277 19.91 27.30 -12.54
N ASP A 278 21.09 27.92 -12.36
CA ASP A 278 21.21 29.36 -12.08
C ASP A 278 20.76 30.23 -13.27
N GLU A 279 20.92 29.75 -14.49
CA GLU A 279 20.37 30.42 -15.67
C GLU A 279 18.83 30.38 -15.69
N LEU A 280 18.24 29.24 -15.33
CA LEU A 280 16.79 29.13 -15.18
C LEU A 280 16.27 30.00 -14.02
N ASP A 281 16.99 30.10 -12.90
CA ASP A 281 16.64 30.99 -11.78
C ASP A 281 16.66 32.46 -12.19
N ARG A 282 17.62 32.89 -13.01
CA ARG A 282 17.62 34.24 -13.58
C ARG A 282 16.40 34.47 -14.48
N LEU A 283 16.01 33.51 -15.30
CA LEU A 283 14.78 33.58 -16.11
C LEU A 283 13.53 33.67 -15.22
N ALA A 284 13.50 32.96 -14.10
CA ALA A 284 12.38 32.98 -13.15
C ALA A 284 12.27 34.28 -12.34
N ARG A 285 13.33 35.08 -12.29
CA ARG A 285 13.33 36.41 -11.65
C ARG A 285 12.97 37.55 -12.59
N ALA A 286 13.10 37.35 -13.90
CA ALA A 286 12.72 38.32 -14.93
C ALA A 286 11.20 38.43 -15.10
#